data_AF-A0A7V3FDU3-F1
#
_entry.id   AF-A0A7V3FDU3-F1
#
_cell.length_a   1.000
_cell.length_b   1.000
_cell.length_c   1.000
_cell.angle_alpha   90.00
_cell.angle_beta   90.00
_cell.angle_gamma   90.00
#
_symmetry.space_group_name_H-M   'P 1'
#
loop_
_entity.id
_entity.type
_entity.pdbx_description
1 polymer ?
#
loop_
_entity_poly.entity_id
_entity_poly.type
_entity_poly.pdbx_seq_one_letter_code
_entity_poly.pdbx_strand_id
1 'polypeptide(L)' 'MHHPLFGERLGVEGWRRINGVVQLIVRLPDGSPATVELGHTSAGVPAEHEATATVLSVDGIRRLRALVQARLSGGAFIHT' A
#
# COMPACT_ATOMS: atom_id res chain seq x y z
N MET A 1 3.56 17.53 4.02
CA MET A 1 4.27 16.32 3.55
C MET A 1 3.50 15.79 2.35
N HIS A 2 4.12 15.77 1.17
CA HIS A 2 3.50 15.34 -0.08
C HIS A 2 3.88 13.88 -0.32
N HIS A 3 2.90 12.96 -0.31
CA HIS A 3 3.20 11.57 -0.62
C HIS A 3 3.47 11.45 -2.13
N PRO A 4 4.58 10.83 -2.57
CA PRO A 4 5.01 10.85 -3.98
C PRO A 4 4.02 10.17 -4.94
N LEU A 5 3.10 9.33 -4.44
CA LEU A 5 2.05 8.70 -5.24
C LEU A 5 0.71 9.45 -5.18
N PHE A 6 0.59 10.52 -4.40
CA PHE A 6 -0.68 11.23 -4.27
C PHE A 6 -0.98 12.05 -5.53
N GLY A 7 -2.08 11.72 -6.21
CA GLY A 7 -2.48 12.37 -7.46
C GLY A 7 -1.69 11.93 -8.71
N GLU A 8 -0.72 11.03 -8.55
CA GLU A 8 0.13 10.58 -9.65
C GLU A 8 -0.56 9.48 -10.49
N ARG A 9 -0.44 9.57 -11.81
CA ARG A 9 -0.95 8.52 -12.72
C ARG A 9 0.12 7.48 -12.96
N LEU A 10 -0.10 6.27 -12.48
CA LEU A 10 0.83 5.16 -12.68
C LEU A 10 0.53 4.43 -13.99
N GLY A 11 1.59 4.12 -14.75
CA GLY A 11 1.49 3.30 -15.95
C GLY A 11 1.22 1.84 -15.57
N VAL A 12 0.16 1.26 -16.14
CA VAL A 12 -0.16 -0.17 -15.99
C VAL A 12 0.59 -0.95 -17.06
N GLU A 13 1.46 -1.87 -16.63
CA GLU A 13 2.22 -2.74 -17.53
C GLU A 13 1.51 -4.08 -17.76
N GLY A 14 0.60 -4.45 -16.87
CA GLY A 14 -0.19 -5.66 -16.99
C GLY A 14 -1.17 -5.81 -15.85
N TRP A 15 -1.94 -6.89 -15.89
CA TRP A 15 -2.88 -7.23 -14.83
C TRP A 15 -2.98 -8.75 -14.69
N ARG A 16 -3.36 -9.19 -13.49
CA ARG A 16 -3.61 -10.61 -13.18
C ARG A 16 -4.72 -10.74 -12.17
N ARG A 17 -5.33 -11.93 -12.09
CA ARG A 17 -6.33 -12.25 -11.06
C ARG A 17 -5.67 -13.08 -9.96
N ILE A 18 -5.75 -12.63 -8.71
CA ILE A 18 -5.26 -13.36 -7.53
C ILE A 18 -6.44 -13.52 -6.58
N ASN A 19 -6.79 -14.74 -6.21
CA ASN A 19 -7.94 -15.04 -5.33
C ASN A 19 -9.25 -14.35 -5.77
N GLY A 20 -9.50 -14.29 -7.08
CA GLY A 20 -10.69 -13.63 -7.66
C GLY A 20 -10.57 -12.10 -7.84
N VAL A 21 -9.59 -11.47 -7.20
CA VAL A 21 -9.35 -10.03 -7.20
C VAL A 21 -8.43 -9.63 -8.37
N VAL A 22 -8.78 -8.56 -9.09
CA VAL A 22 -7.94 -8.00 -10.16
C VAL A 22 -6.82 -7.17 -9.56
N GLN A 23 -5.59 -7.56 -9.87
CA GLN A 23 -4.35 -6.91 -9.44
C GLN A 23 -3.68 -6.29 -10.65
N LEU A 24 -3.36 -5.00 -10.57
CA LEU A 24 -2.61 -4.24 -11.57
C LEU A 24 -1.12 -4.34 -11.28
N ILE A 25 -0.33 -4.59 -12.31
CA ILE A 25 1.13 -4.47 -12.28
C ILE A 25 1.43 -3.07 -12.81
N VAL A 26 1.98 -2.22 -11.94
CA VAL A 26 2.27 -0.82 -12.24
C VAL A 26 3.75 -0.52 -12.13
N ARG A 27 4.21 0.50 -12.86
CA ARG A 27 5.53 1.08 -12.69
C ARG A 27 5.45 2.24 -11.71
N LEU A 28 6.20 2.19 -10.62
CA LEU A 28 6.33 3.29 -9.67
C LEU A 28 7.23 4.41 -10.23
N PRO A 29 7.17 5.64 -9.68
CA PRO A 29 8.00 6.76 -10.12
C PRO A 29 9.51 6.51 -10.00
N ASP A 30 9.92 5.59 -9.12
CA ASP A 30 11.32 5.15 -8.97
C ASP A 30 11.72 4.07 -9.99
N GLY A 31 10.82 3.68 -10.90
CA GLY A 31 11.05 2.65 -11.91
C GLY A 31 10.88 1.22 -11.39
N SER A 32 10.55 1.01 -10.12
CA SER A 32 10.31 -0.33 -9.59
C SER A 32 8.91 -0.85 -9.97
N PRO A 33 8.73 -2.16 -10.18
CA PRO A 33 7.40 -2.74 -10.38
C PRO A 33 6.67 -2.90 -9.05
N ALA A 34 5.39 -2.55 -9.02
CA ALA A 34 4.52 -2.75 -7.87
C ALA A 34 3.20 -3.42 -8.27
N THR A 35 2.57 -4.09 -7.31
CA THR A 35 1.23 -4.67 -7.49
C THR A 35 0.22 -3.85 -6.68
N VAL A 36 -0.85 -3.41 -7.33
CA VAL A 36 -1.93 -2.62 -6.71
C VAL A 36 -3.28 -3.23 -7.08
N GLU A 37 -4.14 -3.42 -6.10
CA GLU A 37 -5.49 -3.92 -6.34
C GLU A 37 -6.32 -2.89 -7.11
N LEU A 38 -7.06 -3.34 -8.14
CA LEU A 38 -7.87 -2.44 -8.99
C LEU A 38 -8.86 -1.61 -8.16
N GLY A 39 -9.50 -2.23 -7.16
CA GLY A 39 -10.45 -1.60 -6.24
C GLY A 39 -9.83 -0.56 -5.30
N HIS A 40 -8.50 -0.42 -5.24
CA HIS A 40 -7.82 0.65 -4.52
C HIS A 40 -7.39 1.81 -5.42
N THR A 41 -7.72 1.75 -6.71
CA THR A 41 -7.42 2.79 -7.69
C THR A 41 -8.69 3.48 -8.16
N SER A 42 -8.57 4.71 -8.65
CA SER A 42 -9.69 5.40 -9.30
C SER A 42 -10.23 4.68 -10.55
N ALA A 43 -9.51 3.69 -11.09
CA ALA A 43 -9.98 2.87 -12.19
C ALA A 43 -10.98 1.77 -11.75
N GLY A 44 -10.97 1.40 -10.47
CA GLY A 44 -11.88 0.40 -9.90
C GLY A 44 -12.93 0.95 -8.95
N VAL A 45 -12.79 2.20 -8.49
CA VAL A 45 -13.72 2.84 -7.55
C VAL A 45 -14.60 3.85 -8.30
N PRO A 46 -15.95 3.75 -8.22
CA PRO A 46 -16.84 4.77 -8.78
C PRO A 46 -16.61 6.12 -8.08
N ALA A 47 -16.73 7.22 -8.84
CA ALA A 47 -16.30 8.58 -8.47
C ALA A 47 -16.93 9.17 -7.18
N GLU A 48 -17.88 8.48 -6.57
CA GLU A 48 -18.66 8.90 -5.41
C GLU A 48 -18.18 8.31 -4.06
N HIS A 49 -17.08 7.56 -4.03
CA HIS A 49 -16.49 7.15 -2.75
C HIS A 49 -15.77 8.31 -2.06
N GLU A 50 -16.49 8.97 -1.16
CA GLU A 50 -15.92 9.88 -0.17
C GLU A 50 -14.82 9.14 0.61
N ALA A 51 -13.57 9.61 0.44
CA ALA A 51 -12.41 9.01 1.06
C ALA A 51 -12.54 9.11 2.59
N THR A 52 -12.95 8.01 3.22
CA THR A 52 -12.95 7.88 4.68
C THR A 52 -11.49 7.95 5.15
N ALA A 53 -11.07 9.13 5.59
CA ALA A 53 -9.71 9.32 6.09
C ALA A 53 -9.52 8.46 7.35
N THR A 54 -8.59 7.51 7.29
CA THR A 54 -8.20 6.74 8.49
C THR A 54 -7.33 7.63 9.37
N VAL A 55 -7.87 8.12 10.48
CA VAL A 55 -7.11 8.93 11.45
C VAL A 55 -6.34 8.00 12.37
N LEU A 56 -5.01 8.01 12.25
CA LEU A 56 -4.12 7.39 13.22
C LEU A 56 -4.06 8.24 14.49
N SER A 57 -4.61 7.73 15.59
CA SER A 57 -4.46 8.38 16.90
C SER A 57 -3.01 8.34 17.39
N VAL A 58 -2.65 9.25 18.29
CA VAL A 58 -1.31 9.30 18.89
C VAL A 58 -0.92 7.95 19.52
N ASP A 59 -1.86 7.30 20.21
CA ASP A 59 -1.63 5.98 20.80
C ASP A 59 -1.50 4.89 19.74
N GLY A 60 -2.27 4.99 18.65
CA GLY A 60 -2.11 4.12 17.47
C GLY A 60 -0.71 4.22 16.87
N ILE A 61 -0.18 5.44 16.73
CA ILE A 61 1.18 5.68 16.21
C ILE A 61 2.24 5.12 17.16
N ARG A 62 2.08 5.31 18.48
CA ARG A 62 3.00 4.75 19.48
C ARG A 62 3.03 3.23 19.42
N ARG A 63 1.87 2.59 19.30
CA ARG A 63 1.74 1.14 19.16
C ARG A 63 2.37 0.63 17.86
N LEU A 64 2.11 1.31 16.74
CA LEU A 64 2.71 0.98 15.45
C LEU A 64 4.24 1.07 15.51
N ARG A 65 4.79 2.15 16.12
CA ARG A 65 6.23 2.31 16.31
C ARG A 65 6.82 1.13 17.11
N ALA A 66 6.18 0.72 18.20
CA ALA A 66 6.65 -0.41 18.99
C ALA A 66 6.68 -1.72 18.18
N LEU A 67 5.65 -1.98 17.37
CA LEU A 67 5.59 -3.17 16.50
C LEU A 67 6.68 -3.16 15.42
N VAL A 68 6.91 -2.01 14.77
CA VAL A 68 7.97 -1.87 13.75
C VAL A 68 9.35 -2.08 14.39
N GLN A 69 9.60 -1.50 15.57
CA GLN A 69 10.86 -1.71 16.27
C GLN A 69 11.06 -3.19 16.64
N ALA A 70 10.03 -3.86 17.18
CA ALA A 70 10.10 -5.29 17.47
C ALA A 70 10.34 -6.13 16.20
N ARG A 71 9.72 -5.79 15.07
CA ARG A 71 9.92 -6.44 13.77
C ARG A 71 11.37 -6.31 13.28
N LEU A 72 11.98 -5.14 13.45
CA LEU A 72 13.36 -4.86 13.03
C LEU A 72 14.38 -5.49 13.98
N SER A 73 14.11 -5.51 15.28
CA SER A 73 14.95 -6.19 16.28
C SER A 73 14.82 -7.72 16.25
N GLY A 74 13.68 -8.24 15.75
CA GLY A 74 13.39 -9.67 15.65
C GLY A 74 13.98 -10.38 14.43
N GLY A 75 14.83 -9.71 13.63
CA GLY A 75 15.58 -10.33 12.53
C GLY A 75 16.69 -11.29 12.96
N ALA A 76 16.87 -11.52 14.27
CA ALA A 76 17.86 -12.43 14.83
C ALA A 76 17.24 -13.34 15.91
N PHE A 77 16.31 -14.22 15.54
CA PHE A 77 16.03 -15.43 16.33
C PHE A 77 15.95 -16.65 15.41
N ILE A 78 17.17 -17.14 15.16
CA ILE A 78 17.64 -18.49 14.85
C ILE A 78 16.62 -19.63 14.99
N HIS A 79 16.55 -20.40 13.91
CA HIS A 79 16.10 -21.79 13.86
C HIS A 79 17.13 -22.65 14.60
N THR A 80 16.73 -23.38 15.64
CA THR A 80 17.24 -24.70 16.03
C THR A 80 16.15 -25.37 16.86
#